data_AF-A0A662IVB4-F1
#
_entry.id   AF-A0A662IVB4-F1
#
_cell.length_a   1.000
_cell.length_b   1.000
_cell.length_c   1.000
_cell.angle_alpha   90.00
_cell.angle_beta   90.00
_cell.angle_gamma   90.00
#
_symmetry.space_group_name_H-M   'P 1'
#
loop_
_entity.id
_entity.type
_entity.pdbx_description
1 polymer ?
#
loop_
_entity_poly.entity_id
_entity_poly.type
_entity_poly.pdbx_seq_one_letter_code
_entity_poly.pdbx_strand_id
1 'polypeptide(L)'
;MPTLNTGLIIAGAYADKARRVLMAQVKGVVSPQEAVRAVGELNKVLFEILVNELKADKGDVVRVVVDYEVQDGQLKWNYNTLKLEFFKRVSDEEVNKQVKEALSRILSS
;
A
#
# COMPACT_ATOMS: atom_id res chain seq x y z
N MET A 1 14.59 7.69 -12.40
CA MET A 1 14.57 6.66 -11.34
C MET A 1 13.25 5.91 -11.45
N PRO A 2 13.24 4.57 -11.42
CA PRO A 2 12.00 3.80 -11.34
C PRO A 2 11.27 4.03 -10.02
N THR A 3 9.93 3.92 -10.06
CA THR A 3 9.06 4.13 -8.89
C THR A 3 8.25 2.86 -8.63
N LEU A 4 8.27 2.36 -7.39
CA LEU A 4 7.29 1.39 -6.93
C LEU A 4 6.01 2.13 -6.55
N ASN A 5 4.88 1.75 -7.14
CA ASN A 5 3.57 2.29 -6.79
C ASN A 5 2.58 1.13 -6.62
N THR A 6 1.98 1.00 -5.44
CA THR A 6 1.02 -0.08 -5.17
C THR A 6 -0.36 0.16 -5.78
N GLY A 7 -0.67 1.39 -6.19
CA GLY A 7 -2.04 1.85 -6.34
C GLY A 7 -2.78 1.83 -5.00
N LEU A 8 -4.09 2.02 -5.03
CA LEU A 8 -4.93 1.82 -3.84
C LEU A 8 -5.01 0.32 -3.53
N ILE A 9 -4.69 -0.04 -2.29
CA ILE A 9 -4.76 -1.41 -1.80
C ILE A 9 -5.23 -1.39 -0.35
N ILE A 10 -5.97 -2.42 0.05
CA ILE A 10 -6.33 -2.63 1.45
C ILE A 10 -5.05 -2.78 2.28
N ALA A 11 -4.99 -2.13 3.44
CA ALA A 11 -3.83 -2.13 4.33
C ALA A 11 -3.40 -3.56 4.69
N GLY A 12 -4.35 -4.46 4.96
CA GLY A 12 -4.04 -5.88 5.20
C GLY A 12 -3.31 -6.61 4.05
N ALA A 13 -3.28 -6.05 2.84
CA ALA A 13 -2.66 -6.63 1.65
C ALA A 13 -1.49 -5.82 1.08
N TYR A 14 -1.02 -4.76 1.77
CA TYR A 14 0.03 -3.88 1.22
C TYR A 14 1.33 -4.65 0.93
N ALA A 15 1.72 -5.59 1.81
CA ALA A 15 3.00 -6.28 1.75
C ALA A 15 3.11 -7.17 0.51
N ASP A 16 2.06 -7.93 0.22
CA ASP A 16 1.98 -8.80 -0.96
C ASP A 16 1.84 -7.99 -2.25
N LYS A 17 1.18 -6.83 -2.19
CA LYS A 17 1.10 -5.92 -3.33
C LYS A 17 2.47 -5.32 -3.64
N ALA A 18 3.19 -4.82 -2.65
CA ALA A 18 4.55 -4.28 -2.81
C ALA A 18 5.50 -5.35 -3.38
N ARG A 19 5.46 -6.58 -2.85
CA ARG A 19 6.22 -7.72 -3.39
C ARG A 19 5.93 -7.96 -4.87
N ARG A 20 4.66 -8.15 -5.24
CA ARG A 20 4.28 -8.46 -6.62
C ARG A 20 4.67 -7.36 -7.60
N VAL A 21 4.46 -6.10 -7.22
CA VAL A 21 4.82 -4.95 -8.05
C VAL A 21 6.33 -4.91 -8.25
N LEU A 22 7.13 -5.00 -7.18
CA LEU A 22 8.57 -4.94 -7.30
C LEU A 22 9.11 -6.07 -8.16
N MET A 23 8.71 -7.32 -7.88
CA MET A 23 9.19 -8.49 -8.62
C MET A 23 8.88 -8.42 -10.11
N ALA A 24 7.76 -7.80 -10.50
CA ALA A 24 7.45 -7.55 -11.89
C ALA A 24 8.37 -6.47 -12.50
N GLN A 25 8.61 -5.37 -11.77
CA GLN A 25 9.44 -4.26 -12.25
C GLN A 25 10.91 -4.60 -12.43
N VAL A 26 11.47 -5.48 -11.58
CA VAL A 26 12.91 -5.78 -11.57
C VAL A 26 13.26 -7.14 -12.19
N LYS A 27 12.30 -7.79 -12.85
CA LYS A 27 12.50 -9.09 -13.49
C LYS A 27 13.62 -9.00 -14.54
N GLY A 28 14.68 -9.77 -14.35
CA GLY A 28 15.85 -9.77 -15.24
C GLY A 28 16.83 -8.60 -15.02
N VAL A 29 16.54 -7.70 -14.07
CA VAL A 29 17.41 -6.58 -13.70
C VAL A 29 18.20 -6.88 -12.43
N VAL A 30 17.55 -7.50 -11.45
CA VAL A 30 18.20 -7.98 -10.21
C VAL A 30 17.84 -9.45 -9.97
N SER A 31 18.59 -10.12 -9.08
CA SER A 31 18.27 -11.50 -8.72
C SER A 31 16.93 -11.57 -7.96
N PRO A 32 16.17 -12.67 -8.07
CA PRO A 32 14.95 -12.86 -7.29
C PRO A 32 15.18 -12.74 -5.78
N GLN A 33 16.33 -13.22 -5.29
CA GLN A 33 16.75 -13.13 -3.90
C GLN A 33 16.91 -11.67 -3.45
N GLU A 34 17.54 -10.85 -4.29
CA GLU A 34 17.73 -9.42 -4.04
C GLU A 34 16.39 -8.67 -4.03
N ALA A 35 15.50 -8.97 -4.98
CA ALA A 35 14.16 -8.38 -4.99
C ALA A 35 13.37 -8.72 -3.72
N VAL A 36 13.45 -9.97 -3.25
CA VAL A 36 12.80 -10.43 -2.01
C VAL A 36 13.39 -9.74 -0.78
N ARG A 37 14.72 -9.60 -0.71
CA ARG A 37 15.41 -8.85 0.36
C ARG A 37 14.91 -7.41 0.42
N ALA A 38 14.96 -6.70 -0.71
CA ALA A 38 14.63 -5.29 -0.76
C ALA A 38 13.16 -5.01 -0.43
N VAL A 39 12.23 -5.86 -0.89
CA VAL A 39 10.81 -5.76 -0.49
C VAL A 39 10.60 -6.09 0.99
N GLY A 40 11.38 -7.02 1.55
CA GLY A 40 11.34 -7.33 2.97
C GLY A 40 11.72 -6.11 3.84
N GLU A 41 12.75 -5.37 3.43
CA GLU A 41 13.17 -4.13 4.08
C GLU A 41 12.11 -3.04 3.99
N LEU A 42 11.56 -2.81 2.79
CA LEU A 42 10.46 -1.87 2.60
C LEU A 42 9.26 -2.24 3.47
N ASN A 43 8.86 -3.51 3.50
CA ASN A 43 7.72 -3.96 4.30
C ASN A 43 7.92 -3.78 5.80
N LYS A 44 9.15 -3.88 6.32
CA LYS A 44 9.44 -3.56 7.73
C LYS A 44 9.21 -2.09 8.04
N VAL A 45 9.68 -1.20 7.16
CA VAL A 45 9.46 0.25 7.29
C VAL A 45 7.96 0.58 7.19
N LEU A 46 7.26 -0.01 6.22
CA LEU A 46 5.82 0.17 6.06
C LEU A 46 5.02 -0.38 7.24
N PHE A 47 5.45 -1.49 7.86
CA PHE A 47 4.81 -2.02 9.06
C PHE A 47 4.91 -1.02 10.21
N GLU A 48 6.09 -0.46 10.45
CA GLU A 48 6.28 0.55 11.48
C GLU A 48 5.36 1.76 11.25
N ILE A 49 5.36 2.31 10.04
CA ILE A 49 4.57 3.51 9.76
C ILE A 49 3.06 3.21 9.74
N LEU A 50 2.62 2.20 8.99
CA LEU A 50 1.19 1.96 8.81
C LEU A 50 0.54 1.37 10.07
N VAL A 51 1.19 0.42 10.72
CA VAL A 51 0.59 -0.32 11.85
C VAL A 51 0.94 0.35 13.17
N ASN A 52 2.20 0.69 13.41
CA ASN A 52 2.62 1.21 14.71
C ASN A 52 2.35 2.71 14.86
N GLU A 53 2.63 3.52 13.84
CA GLU A 53 2.44 4.98 13.92
C GLU A 53 1.01 5.39 13.54
N LEU A 54 0.52 4.98 12.37
CA LEU A 54 -0.78 5.40 11.84
C LEU A 54 -1.96 4.58 12.36
N LYS A 55 -1.70 3.47 13.07
CA LYS A 55 -2.72 2.56 13.59
C LYS A 55 -3.73 2.14 12.51
N ALA A 56 -3.23 1.75 11.34
CA ALA A 56 -4.05 1.28 10.24
C ALA A 56 -4.72 -0.05 10.61
N ASP A 57 -6.02 -0.11 10.39
CA ASP A 57 -6.80 -1.33 10.50
C ASP A 57 -6.69 -2.12 9.20
N LYS A 58 -6.87 -3.44 9.28
CA LYS A 58 -6.74 -4.32 8.10
C LYS A 58 -7.63 -3.91 6.94
N GLY A 59 -8.79 -3.30 7.19
CA GLY A 59 -9.77 -2.88 6.19
C GLY A 59 -9.57 -1.46 5.65
N ASP A 60 -8.64 -0.69 6.21
CA ASP A 60 -8.28 0.62 5.67
C ASP A 60 -7.65 0.49 4.28
N VAL A 61 -7.58 1.59 3.54
CA VAL A 61 -6.94 1.62 2.21
C VAL A 61 -5.68 2.49 2.28
N VAL A 62 -4.61 2.02 1.64
CA VAL A 62 -3.33 2.72 1.54
C VAL A 62 -2.86 2.79 0.09
N ARG A 63 -2.00 3.77 -0.19
CA ARG A 63 -1.15 3.79 -1.38
C ARG A 63 0.29 4.03 -0.95
N VAL A 64 1.20 3.19 -1.41
CA VAL A 64 2.64 3.33 -1.20
C VAL A 64 3.27 3.72 -2.52
N VAL A 65 4.02 4.82 -2.51
CA VAL A 65 4.84 5.28 -3.64
C VAL A 65 6.25 5.53 -3.12
N VAL A 66 7.27 4.93 -3.75
CA VAL A 66 8.67 5.12 -3.37
C VAL A 66 9.59 4.86 -4.56
N ASP A 67 10.58 5.73 -4.75
CA ASP A 67 11.59 5.57 -5.79
C ASP A 67 12.72 4.64 -5.34
N TYR A 68 13.36 4.00 -6.31
CA TYR A 68 14.54 3.19 -6.08
C TYR A 68 15.56 3.31 -7.20
N GLU A 69 16.76 2.84 -6.92
CA GLU A 69 17.83 2.69 -7.89
C GLU A 69 18.39 1.27 -7.84
N VAL A 70 18.93 0.83 -8.98
CA VAL A 70 19.69 -0.41 -9.06
C VAL A 70 21.14 -0.06 -9.41
N GLN A 71 22.07 -0.46 -8.55
CA GLN A 71 23.51 -0.27 -8.73
C GLN A 71 24.20 -1.59 -8.45
N ASP A 72 25.02 -2.09 -9.39
CA ASP A 72 25.75 -3.35 -9.28
C ASP A 72 24.88 -4.56 -8.88
N GLY A 73 23.65 -4.60 -9.43
CA GLY A 73 22.68 -5.65 -9.14
C GLY A 73 22.02 -5.56 -7.76
N GLN A 74 22.27 -4.48 -7.00
CA GLN A 74 21.63 -4.21 -5.71
C GLN A 74 20.57 -3.12 -5.84
N LEU A 75 19.43 -3.33 -5.19
CA LEU A 75 18.35 -2.36 -5.11
C LEU A 75 18.47 -1.49 -3.85
N LYS A 76 18.44 -0.18 -4.03
CA LYS A 76 18.46 0.82 -2.96
C LYS A 76 17.20 1.69 -3.03
N TRP A 77 16.46 1.75 -1.93
CA TRP A 77 15.29 2.64 -1.79
C TRP A 77 15.73 4.07 -1.54
N ASN A 78 15.06 5.04 -2.18
CA ASN A 78 15.17 6.44 -1.83
C ASN A 78 14.02 6.82 -0.88
N TYR A 79 14.22 6.63 0.43
CA TYR A 79 13.18 6.90 1.43
C TYR A 79 12.75 8.37 1.52
N ASN A 80 13.54 9.32 1.00
CA ASN A 80 13.12 10.73 0.92
C ASN A 80 11.94 10.93 -0.05
N THR A 81 11.69 9.96 -0.93
CA THR A 81 10.56 9.95 -1.88
C THR A 81 9.39 9.11 -1.39
N LEU A 82 9.50 8.48 -0.22
CA LEU A 82 8.43 7.64 0.32
C LEU A 82 7.20 8.50 0.60
N LYS A 83 6.14 8.24 -0.15
CA LYS A 83 4.83 8.86 0.01
C LYS A 83 3.80 7.80 0.35
N LEU A 84 3.05 8.05 1.42
CA LEU A 84 1.91 7.24 1.83
C LEU A 84 0.62 8.07 1.72
N GLU A 85 -0.38 7.51 1.06
CA GLU A 85 -1.77 7.98 1.17
C GLU A 85 -2.52 6.97 2.05
N PHE A 86 -3.32 7.46 2.99
CA PHE A 86 -4.05 6.65 3.97
C PHE A 86 -5.52 7.06 4.02
N PHE A 87 -6.41 6.07 3.89
CA PHE A 87 -7.85 6.25 3.87
C PHE A 87 -8.48 5.34 4.92
N LYS A 88 -9.02 5.96 5.97
CA LYS A 88 -9.75 5.23 7.02
C LYS A 88 -11.07 4.69 6.46
N ARG A 89 -11.34 3.42 6.72
CA ARG A 89 -12.62 2.79 6.38
C ARG A 89 -13.69 3.25 7.37
N VAL A 90 -14.81 3.75 6.84
CA VAL A 90 -16.03 3.98 7.63
C VAL A 90 -16.67 2.62 7.91
N SER A 91 -17.21 2.44 9.13
CA SER A 91 -17.84 1.18 9.52
C SER A 91 -19.06 0.86 8.64
N ASP A 92 -19.31 -0.43 8.42
CA ASP A 92 -20.47 -0.86 7.64
C ASP A 92 -21.78 -0.45 8.31
N GLU A 93 -21.82 -0.38 9.64
CA GLU A 93 -22.99 0.07 10.38
C GLU A 93 -23.36 1.52 10.03
N GLU A 94 -22.39 2.43 10.07
CA GLU A 94 -22.61 3.84 9.74
C GLU A 94 -22.99 3.99 8.27
N VAL A 95 -22.27 3.31 7.36
CA VAL A 95 -22.59 3.34 5.93
C VAL A 95 -24.01 2.82 5.69
N ASN A 96 -24.39 1.69 6.30
CA ASN A 96 -25.72 1.10 6.14
C ASN A 96 -26.82 1.98 6.70
N LYS A 97 -26.59 2.68 7.81
CA LYS A 97 -27.54 3.65 8.36
C LYS A 97 -27.82 4.78 7.36
N GLN A 98 -26.75 5.42 6.85
CA GLN A 98 -26.86 6.49 5.86
C GLN A 98 -27.56 6.03 4.57
N VAL A 99 -27.24 4.82 4.10
CA VAL A 99 -27.88 4.22 2.92
C VAL A 99 -29.39 4.01 3.15
N LYS A 100 -29.79 3.45 4.30
CA LYS A 100 -31.20 3.25 4.63
C LYS A 100 -31.97 4.57 4.70
N GLU A 101 -31.40 5.59 5.33
CA GLU A 101 -32.01 6.93 5.42
C GLU A 101 -32.10 7.62 4.06
N ALA A 102 -31.12 7.44 3.18
CA ALA A 102 -31.17 7.97 1.83
C ALA A 102 -32.27 7.28 1.00
N LEU A 103 -32.36 5.95 1.07
CA LEU A 103 -33.36 5.16 0.34
C LEU A 103 -34.79 5.49 0.78
N SER A 104 -35.05 5.70 2.08
CA SER A 104 -36.39 6.04 2.55
C SER A 104 -36.88 7.37 1.99
N ARG A 105 -35.99 8.37 1.85
CA ARG A 105 -36.31 9.67 1.24
C ARG A 105 -36.60 9.57 -0.26
N ILE A 106 -35.79 8.79 -0.99
CA ILE A 106 -35.90 8.65 -2.46
C ILE A 106 -37.14 7.85 -2.86
N LEU A 107 -37.50 6.82 -2.10
CA LEU A 107 -38.60 5.91 -2.45
C LEU A 107 -39.96 6.33 -1.89
N SER A 108 -39.99 7.34 -1.01
CA SER A 108 -41.23 7.93 -0.49
C SER A 108 -41.66 9.20 -1.24
N SER A 109 -40.92 9.60 -2.27
CA SER A 109 -41.21 10.71 -3.20
C SER A 109 -41.65 10.19 -4.56
#